data_AF-A0A4V2AHL5-F1
#
_entry.id   AF-A0A4V2AHL5-F1
#
_cell.length_a   1.000
_cell.length_b   1.000
_cell.length_c   1.000
_cell.angle_alpha   90.00
_cell.angle_beta   90.00
_cell.angle_gamma   90.00
#
_symmetry.space_group_name_H-M   'P 1'
#
loop_
_entity.id
_entity.type
_entity.pdbx_description
1 polymer ?
#
loop_
_entity_poly.entity_id
_entity_poly.type
_entity_poly.pdbx_seq_one_letter_code
_entity_poly.pdbx_strand_id
1 'polypeptide(L)'
;MRALSHSALPRASQLDEPILHVLKTSPDTLDNDAIDQAVARQLGVPEQALRALHTPGHGTRTEFAYRMAWARTRLRLKGLIERVGSRSWRAVRQSL
;
A
#
# COMPACT_ATOMS: atom_id res chain seq x y z
N MET A 1 10.67 -2.75 28.57
CA MET A 1 9.79 -2.87 27.39
C MET A 1 10.03 -1.67 26.49
N ARG A 2 10.56 -1.85 25.28
CA ARG A 2 10.88 -0.75 24.36
C ARG A 2 9.68 -0.53 23.45
N ALA A 3 9.10 0.66 23.47
CA ALA A 3 8.04 1.03 22.55
C ALA A 3 8.55 0.86 21.10
N LEU A 4 7.81 0.10 20.29
CA LEU A 4 8.12 -0.07 18.87
C LEU A 4 7.99 1.30 18.20
N SER A 5 9.13 1.94 17.94
CA SER A 5 9.20 3.22 17.25
C SER A 5 8.64 3.08 15.83
N HIS A 6 8.10 4.18 15.26
CA HIS A 6 7.57 4.31 13.89
C HIS A 6 8.54 3.86 12.76
N SER A 7 9.77 3.46 13.12
CA SER A 7 10.90 3.07 12.29
C SER A 7 10.75 1.70 11.59
N ALA A 8 9.73 0.90 11.91
CA ALA A 8 9.56 -0.45 11.34
C ALA A 8 8.76 -0.47 10.03
N LEU A 9 8.00 0.59 9.73
CA LEU A 9 7.19 0.65 8.51
C LEU A 9 7.93 1.35 7.37
N PRO A 10 7.82 0.86 6.12
CA PRO A 10 8.38 1.53 4.95
C PRO A 10 7.80 2.93 4.80
N ARG A 11 8.61 3.89 4.36
CA ARG A 11 8.12 5.23 4.00
C ARG A 11 7.23 5.12 2.76
N ALA A 12 6.33 6.09 2.59
CA ALA A 12 5.44 6.07 1.44
C ALA A 12 6.20 5.96 0.10
N SER A 13 7.34 6.64 -0.07
CA SER A 13 8.15 6.58 -1.29
C SER A 13 8.76 5.20 -1.57
N GLN A 14 8.91 4.36 -0.56
CA GLN A 14 9.43 2.99 -0.68
C GLN A 14 8.34 1.98 -1.07
N LEU A 15 7.08 2.41 -1.12
CA LEU A 15 5.93 1.56 -1.46
C LEU A 15 5.59 1.61 -2.95
N ASP A 16 6.15 2.57 -3.71
CA ASP A 16 5.83 2.74 -5.14
C ASP A 16 6.16 1.45 -5.95
N GLU A 17 7.38 0.92 -5.81
CA GLU A 17 7.81 -0.28 -6.55
C GLU A 17 7.06 -1.56 -6.11
N PRO A 18 6.91 -1.86 -4.80
CA PRO A 18 6.18 -3.04 -4.35
C PRO A 18 4.71 -3.05 -4.81
N ILE A 19 4.03 -1.89 -4.77
CA ILE A 19 2.65 -1.78 -5.27
C ILE A 19 2.59 -2.08 -6.77
N LEU A 20 3.53 -1.54 -7.54
CA LEU A 20 3.60 -1.80 -8.98
C LEU A 20 3.87 -3.28 -9.27
N HIS A 21 4.78 -3.90 -8.52
CA HIS A 21 5.06 -5.33 -8.65
C HIS A 21 3.77 -6.13 -8.45
N VAL A 22 3.10 -5.98 -7.30
CA VAL A 22 1.84 -6.67 -6.98
C VAL A 22 0.78 -6.48 -8.07
N LEU A 23 0.59 -5.25 -8.55
CA LEU A 23 -0.44 -4.96 -9.56
C LEU A 23 -0.08 -5.43 -10.96
N LYS A 24 1.21 -5.53 -11.31
CA LYS A 24 1.67 -6.05 -12.61
C LYS A 24 1.67 -7.57 -12.66
N THR A 25 1.88 -8.23 -11.53
CA THR A 25 1.85 -9.71 -11.42
C THR A 25 0.45 -10.25 -11.18
N SER A 26 -0.52 -9.40 -10.88
CA SER A 26 -1.93 -9.79 -10.76
C SER A 26 -2.62 -9.73 -12.13
N PRO A 27 -3.26 -10.82 -12.60
CA PRO A 27 -4.08 -10.78 -13.81
C PRO A 27 -5.35 -9.95 -13.61
N ASP A 28 -5.78 -9.78 -12.36
CA ASP A 28 -7.04 -9.15 -11.98
C ASP A 28 -6.87 -7.79 -11.30
N THR A 29 -7.97 -7.05 -11.25
CA THR A 29 -8.07 -5.81 -10.46
C THR A 29 -8.07 -6.16 -8.97
N LEU A 30 -7.22 -5.51 -8.18
CA LEU A 30 -7.12 -5.73 -6.73
C LEU A 30 -7.73 -4.56 -5.96
N ASP A 31 -8.40 -4.86 -4.85
CA ASP A 31 -8.88 -3.84 -3.92
C ASP A 31 -7.76 -3.33 -2.98
N ASN A 32 -8.07 -2.30 -2.21
CA ASN A 32 -7.11 -1.70 -1.30
C ASN A 32 -6.52 -2.71 -0.31
N ASP A 33 -7.34 -3.59 0.24
CA ASP A 33 -6.95 -4.46 1.34
C ASP A 33 -6.09 -5.61 0.81
N ALA A 34 -6.42 -6.14 -0.37
CA ALA A 34 -5.62 -7.12 -1.08
C ALA A 34 -4.23 -6.58 -1.45
N ILE A 35 -4.15 -5.33 -1.94
CA ILE A 35 -2.87 -4.67 -2.27
C ILE A 35 -2.05 -4.47 -1.00
N ASP A 36 -2.65 -3.92 0.07
CA ASP A 36 -1.97 -3.66 1.34
C ASP A 36 -1.41 -4.96 1.94
N GLN A 37 -2.19 -6.04 1.95
CA GLN A 37 -1.73 -7.34 2.44
C GLN A 37 -0.61 -7.95 1.58
N ALA A 38 -0.74 -7.90 0.24
CA ALA A 38 0.26 -8.44 -0.66
C ALA A 38 1.60 -7.70 -0.54
N VAL A 39 1.57 -6.35 -0.47
CA VAL A 39 2.77 -5.54 -0.28
C VAL A 39 3.38 -5.75 1.10
N ALA A 40 2.57 -5.86 2.16
CA ALA A 40 3.08 -6.16 3.50
C ALA A 40 3.81 -7.51 3.55
N ARG A 41 3.25 -8.54 2.91
CA ARG A 41 3.90 -9.86 2.78
C ARG A 41 5.19 -9.77 1.96
N GLN A 42 5.17 -9.09 0.81
CA GLN A 42 6.35 -8.91 -0.05
C GLN A 42 7.50 -8.22 0.70
N LEU A 43 7.18 -7.24 1.55
CA LEU A 43 8.17 -6.48 2.32
C LEU A 43 8.53 -7.10 3.68
N GLY A 44 7.92 -8.23 4.05
CA GLY A 44 8.14 -8.88 5.35
C GLY A 44 7.73 -8.00 6.54
N VAL A 45 6.72 -7.16 6.39
CA VAL A 45 6.27 -6.25 7.46
C VAL A 45 5.59 -7.08 8.57
N PRO A 46 6.06 -7.00 9.82
CA PRO A 46 5.45 -7.73 10.93
C PRO A 46 4.00 -7.32 11.17
N GLU A 47 3.11 -8.28 11.47
CA GLU A 47 1.68 -8.00 11.72
C GLU A 47 1.45 -6.95 12.82
N GLN A 48 2.26 -6.99 13.88
CA GLN A 48 2.20 -6.01 14.97
C GLN A 48 2.41 -4.57 14.47
N ALA A 49 3.26 -4.37 13.45
CA ALA A 49 3.50 -3.07 12.85
C ALA A 49 2.33 -2.62 11.97
N LEU A 50 1.63 -3.56 11.32
CA LEU A 50 0.44 -3.27 10.51
C LEU A 50 -0.74 -2.77 11.34
N ARG A 51 -0.80 -3.10 12.63
CA ARG A 51 -1.87 -2.68 13.57
C ARG A 51 -1.66 -1.29 14.16
N ALA A 52 -0.52 -0.66 13.93
CA ALA A 52 -0.25 0.68 14.44
C ALA A 52 -1.18 1.72 13.80
N LEU A 53 -2.00 2.40 14.62
CA LEU A 53 -2.89 3.47 14.16
C LEU A 53 -2.09 4.70 13.70
N HIS A 54 -2.53 5.33 12.61
CA HIS A 54 -1.96 6.58 12.12
C HIS A 54 -2.16 7.73 13.12
N THR A 55 -3.37 7.81 13.69
CA THR A 55 -3.72 8.80 14.70
C THR A 55 -4.41 8.09 15.87
N PRO A 56 -3.66 7.69 16.92
CA PRO A 56 -4.25 7.05 18.10
C PRO A 56 -5.34 7.93 18.71
N GLY A 57 -6.49 7.34 19.04
CA GLY A 57 -7.66 8.06 19.57
C GLY A 57 -8.54 8.74 18.51
N HIS A 58 -8.18 8.69 17.24
CA HIS A 58 -8.98 9.28 16.16
C HIS A 58 -9.00 8.40 14.89
N GLY A 59 -10.14 7.75 14.65
CA GLY A 59 -10.34 6.87 13.50
C GLY A 59 -9.67 5.51 13.63
N THR A 60 -9.85 4.67 12.61
CA THR A 60 -9.42 3.26 12.60
C THR A 60 -8.30 2.97 11.61
N ARG A 61 -7.79 4.01 10.95
CA ARG A 61 -6.81 3.87 9.87
C ARG A 61 -5.41 3.63 10.44
N THR A 62 -4.73 2.61 9.93
CA THR A 62 -3.36 2.29 10.30
C THR A 62 -2.36 3.17 9.54
N GLU A 63 -1.18 3.35 10.12
CA GLU A 63 -0.07 4.10 9.51
C GLU A 63 0.31 3.49 8.15
N PHE A 64 0.32 2.16 8.06
CA PHE A 64 0.60 1.45 6.81
C PHE A 64 -0.45 1.75 5.73
N ALA A 65 -1.75 1.63 6.06
CA ALA A 65 -2.84 1.93 5.13
C ALA A 65 -2.89 3.42 4.72
N TYR A 66 -2.43 4.31 5.60
CA TYR A 66 -2.23 5.73 5.26
C TYR A 66 -1.14 5.90 4.20
N ARG A 67 0.04 5.34 4.41
CA ARG A 67 1.17 5.42 3.47
C ARG A 67 0.87 4.73 2.13
N MET A 68 0.21 3.57 2.15
CA MET A 68 -0.21 2.84 0.95
C MET A 68 -1.12 3.68 0.07
N ALA A 69 -2.08 4.41 0.64
CA ALA A 69 -2.95 5.27 -0.16
C ALA A 69 -2.20 6.45 -0.80
N TRP A 70 -1.25 7.05 -0.09
CA TRP A 70 -0.41 8.09 -0.69
C TRP A 70 0.44 7.56 -1.84
N ALA A 71 1.01 6.36 -1.69
CA ALA A 71 1.74 5.71 -2.76
C ALA A 71 0.86 5.41 -3.97
N ARG A 72 -0.34 4.82 -3.78
CA ARG A 72 -1.32 4.62 -4.87
C ARG A 72 -1.71 5.92 -5.56
N THR A 73 -1.96 6.99 -4.81
CA THR A 73 -2.25 8.31 -5.39
C THR A 73 -1.10 8.81 -6.26
N ARG A 74 0.15 8.71 -5.80
CA ARG A 74 1.32 9.11 -6.61
C ARG A 74 1.47 8.25 -7.86
N LEU A 75 1.34 6.92 -7.75
CA LEU A 75 1.44 6.01 -8.88
C LEU A 75 0.36 6.28 -9.93
N ARG A 76 -0.86 6.60 -9.49
CA ARG A 76 -1.95 7.03 -10.38
C ARG A 76 -1.62 8.34 -11.09
N LEU A 77 -1.11 9.33 -10.36
CA LEU A 77 -0.69 10.61 -10.94
C LEU A 77 0.45 10.44 -11.96
N LYS A 78 1.32 9.43 -11.77
CA LYS A 78 2.36 9.04 -12.73
C LYS A 78 1.83 8.23 -13.93
N GLY A 79 0.53 7.91 -13.98
CA GLY A 79 -0.07 7.10 -15.05
C GLY A 79 0.34 5.62 -15.03
N LEU A 80 0.85 5.11 -13.90
CA LEU A 80 1.36 3.73 -13.81
C LEU A 80 0.29 2.73 -13.34
N ILE A 81 -0.69 3.22 -12.58
CA ILE A 81 -1.84 2.44 -12.12
C ILE A 81 -3.10 3.25 -12.35
N GLU A 82 -4.23 2.57 -12.48
CA GLU A 82 -5.53 3.22 -12.62
C GLU A 82 -6.55 2.65 -11.65
N ARG A 83 -7.53 3.48 -11.32
CA ARG A 83 -8.63 3.14 -10.42
C ARG A 83 -9.79 2.63 -11.28
N VAL A 84 -10.18 1.38 -11.08
CA VAL A 84 -11.24 0.69 -11.85
C VAL A 84 -12.57 0.70 -11.09
N GLY A 85 -12.57 1.06 -9.80
CA GLY A 85 -13.76 1.19 -8.97
C GLY A 85 -13.52 2.03 -7.72
N SER A 86 -14.45 2.03 -6.76
CA SER A 86 -14.32 2.87 -5.56
C SER A 86 -13.10 2.49 -4.70
N ARG A 87 -12.65 1.24 -4.71
CA ARG A 87 -11.48 0.81 -3.91
C ARG A 87 -10.53 -0.10 -4.67
N SER A 88 -10.68 -0.18 -5.99
CA SER A 88 -10.02 -1.20 -6.82
C SER A 88 -9.08 -0.58 -7.85
N TRP A 89 -7.94 -1.23 -8.04
CA TRP A 89 -6.81 -0.74 -8.82
C TRP A 89 -6.25 -1.83 -9.73
N ARG A 90 -5.67 -1.42 -10.85
CA ARG A 90 -4.87 -2.28 -11.73
C ARG A 90 -3.68 -1.51 -12.28
N ALA A 91 -2.65 -2.22 -12.73
CA ALA A 91 -1.57 -1.60 -13.48
C ALA A 91 -2.06 -1.13 -14.86
N VAL A 92 -1.59 0.03 -15.31
CA VAL A 92 -1.85 0.48 -16.68
C VAL A 92 -1.06 -0.42 -17.64
N ARG A 93 -1.73 -1.02 -18.62
CA ARG A 93 -1.06 -1.81 -19.65
C ARG A 93 -0.24 -0.86 -20.52
N GLN A 94 1.08 -1.01 -20.51
CA GLN A 94 1.94 -0.35 -21.47
C GLN A 94 1.82 -1.14 -22.78
N SER A 95 1.22 -0.51 -23.79
CA SER A 95 1.31 -1.00 -25.16
C SER A 95 2.78 -0.91 -25.60
N LEU A 96 3.35 -2.03 -26.04
CA LEU A 96 4.61 -2.04 -26.79
C LEU A 96 4.41 -1.39 -28.15
#